data_AF-A0A3P9NQV8-F1
#
_entry.id   AF-A0A3P9NQV8-F1
#
_cell.length_a   1.000
_cell.length_b   1.000
_cell.length_c   1.000
_cell.angle_alpha   90.00
_cell.angle_beta   90.00
_cell.angle_gamma   90.00
#
_symmetry.space_group_name_H-M   'P 1'
#
loop_
_entity.id
_entity.type
_entity.pdbx_description
1 polymer ?
#
loop_
_entity_poly.entity_id
_entity_poly.type
_entity_poly.pdbx_seq_one_letter_code
_entity_poly.pdbx_strand_id
1 'polypeptide(L)' 'MLEEAVIEYLKITQTLDMFGVTYFKVKDKKKTELWLGVDAFGIKIYPKDNK' A
#
# COMPACT_ATOMS: atom_id res chain seq x y z
N MET A 1 -0.88 -28.71 -7.06
CA MET A 1 -1.44 -28.05 -8.26
C MET A 1 -2.19 -26.75 -7.96
N LEU A 2 -3.43 -26.74 -7.43
CA LEU A 2 -4.15 -25.47 -7.18
C LEU A 2 -3.50 -24.66 -6.04
N GLU A 3 -3.12 -25.33 -4.96
CA GLU A 3 -2.45 -24.69 -3.82
C GLU A 3 -1.09 -24.09 -4.20
N GLU A 4 -0.29 -24.80 -5.00
CA GLU A 4 0.97 -24.28 -5.55
C GLU A 4 0.76 -23.04 -6.43
N ALA A 5 -0.25 -23.08 -7.31
CA ALA A 5 -0.58 -21.94 -8.16
C ALA A 5 -1.02 -20.70 -7.34
N VAL A 6 -1.79 -20.91 -6.27
CA VAL A 6 -2.19 -19.84 -5.34
C VAL A 6 -0.97 -19.29 -4.59
N ILE A 7 -0.05 -20.16 -4.16
CA ILE A 7 1.18 -19.76 -3.46
C ILE A 7 2.09 -18.94 -4.38
N GLU A 8 2.30 -19.38 -5.63
CA GLU A 8 3.11 -18.64 -6.60
C GLU A 8 2.49 -17.29 -6.94
N TYR A 9 1.17 -17.23 -7.12
CA TYR A 9 0.45 -15.98 -7.33
C TYR A 9 0.67 -15.00 -6.17
N LEU A 10 0.48 -15.47 -4.93
CA LEU A 10 0.68 -14.63 -3.74
C LEU A 10 2.13 -14.14 -3.60
N LYS A 11 3.12 -15.00 -3.89
CA LYS A 11 4.55 -14.64 -3.90
C LYS A 11 4.84 -13.51 -4.88
N ILE A 12 4.27 -13.54 -6.08
CA ILE A 12 4.46 -12.48 -7.09
C ILE A 12 3.81 -11.18 -6.59
N THR A 13 2.58 -11.24 -6.09
CA THR A 13 1.85 -10.04 -5.66
C THR A 13 2.45 -9.34 -4.45
N GLN A 14 3.16 -10.07 -3.57
CA GLN A 14 3.83 -9.49 -2.40
C GLN A 14 4.94 -8.48 -2.77
N THR A 15 5.43 -8.50 -4.01
CA THR A 15 6.44 -7.55 -4.49
C THR A 15 5.86 -6.22 -4.94
N LEU A 16 4.53 -6.10 -5.06
CA LEU A 16 3.87 -4.86 -5.46
C LEU A 16 3.88 -3.86 -4.30
N ASP A 17 4.27 -2.62 -4.57
CA ASP A 17 4.36 -1.53 -3.58
C ASP A 17 3.01 -1.19 -2.89
N MET A 18 1.89 -1.66 -3.45
CA MET A 18 0.54 -1.45 -2.93
C MET A 18 -0.02 -2.68 -2.20
N PHE A 19 0.66 -3.82 -2.23
CA PHE A 19 0.17 -5.05 -1.62
C PHE A 19 0.16 -4.95 -0.10
N GLY A 20 -1.00 -5.16 0.51
CA GLY A 20 -1.17 -5.07 1.96
C GLY A 20 -1.14 -3.64 2.52
N VAL A 21 -1.20 -2.61 1.67
CA VAL A 21 -1.26 -1.21 2.10
C VAL A 21 -2.70 -0.73 2.16
N THR A 22 -3.11 -0.23 3.33
CA THR A 22 -4.40 0.45 3.51
C THR A 22 -4.19 1.96 3.40
N TYR A 23 -4.92 2.61 2.49
CA TYR A 23 -4.77 4.05 2.20
C TYR A 23 -5.85 4.89 2.87
N PHE A 24 -5.43 5.94 3.58
CA PHE A 24 -6.32 6.96 4.16
C PHE A 24 -6.01 8.33 3.59
N LYS A 25 -7.04 9.13 3.34
CA LYS A 25 -6.87 10.55 2.99
C LYS A 25 -6.63 11.35 4.27
N VAL A 26 -5.51 12.04 4.36
CA VAL A 26 -5.15 12.88 5.50
C VAL A 26 -4.79 14.30 5.05
N LYS A 27 -4.85 15.24 5.99
CA LYS A 27 -4.42 16.63 5.77
C LYS A 27 -3.36 16.99 6.80
N ASP A 28 -2.29 17.64 6.35
CA ASP A 28 -1.27 18.18 7.26
C ASP A 28 -1.76 19.48 7.94
N LYS A 29 -0.94 20.03 8.84
CA LYS A 29 -1.22 21.32 9.50
C LYS A 29 -1.33 22.50 8.52
N LYS A 30 -0.74 22.38 7.33
CA LYS A 30 -0.79 23.37 6.24
C LYS A 30 -1.97 23.15 5.29
N LYS A 31 -2.86 22.19 5.59
CA LYS A 31 -4.00 21.76 4.76
C LYS A 31 -3.61 21.10 3.44
N THR A 32 -2.38 20.63 3.30
CA THR A 32 -1.92 19.83 2.17
C THR A 32 -2.60 18.46 2.23
N GLU A 33 -3.16 18.01 1.11
CA GLU A 33 -3.77 16.69 1.00
C GLU A 33 -2.71 15.62 0.72
N LEU A 34 -2.70 14.58 1.55
CA LEU A 34 -1.74 13.49 1.50
C LEU A 34 -2.46 12.15 1.65
N TRP A 35 -1.80 11.07 1.23
CA TRP A 35 -2.22 9.70 1.51
C TRP A 35 -1.37 9.11 2.63
N LEU A 36 -2.03 8.49 3.59
CA LEU A 36 -1.39 7.70 4.63
C LEU A 36 -1.56 6.22 4.26
N GLY A 37 -0.47 5.55 3.90
CA GLY A 37 -0.45 4.10 3.72
C GLY A 37 -0.05 3.41 5.01
N VAL A 38 -0.87 2.50 5.50
CA VAL A 38 -0.59 1.66 6.66
C VAL A 38 -0.44 0.22 6.18
N ASP A 39 0.70 -0.40 6.46
CA ASP A 39 1.01 -1.79 6.14
C ASP A 39 1.51 -2.54 7.40
N ALA A 40 1.83 -3.83 7.25
CA ALA A 40 2.32 -4.65 8.35
C ALA A 40 3.70 -4.23 8.87
N PHE A 41 4.45 -3.40 8.13
CA PHE A 41 5.78 -2.90 8.50
C PHE A 41 5.71 -1.51 9.14
N GLY A 42 4.67 -0.72 8.86
CA GLY A 42 4.44 0.57 9.50
C GLY A 42 3.58 1.53 8.69
N ILE A 43 3.96 2.82 8.71
CA ILE A 43 3.19 3.92 8.14
C ILE A 43 4.05 4.69 7.13
N LYS A 44 3.53 4.91 5.93
CA LYS A 44 4.14 5.68 4.84
C LYS A 44 3.23 6.84 4.43
N ILE A 45 3.82 7.95 4.02
CA ILE A 45 3.10 9.14 3.54
C ILE A 45 3.38 9.29 2.04
N TYR A 46 2.32 9.44 1.25
CA TYR A 46 2.41 9.66 -0.19
C TYR A 46 1.77 11.00 -0.57
N PRO A 47 2.33 11.72 -1.56
CA PRO A 47 1.66 12.87 -2.16
C PRO A 47 0.33 12.42 -2.78
N LYS A 48 -0.69 13.29 -2.77
CA LYS A 48 -1.98 12.98 -3.41
C LYS A 48 -1.85 12.72 -4.91
N ASP A 49 -0.88 13.35 -5.55
CA ASP A 49 -0.69 13.34 -7.01
C ASP A 49 0.33 12.31 -7.51
N ASN A 50 0.90 11.48 -6.61
CA ASN A 50 1.89 10.49 -7.02
C ASN A 50 1.18 9.27 -7.63
N LYS A 51 1.13 9.22 -8.96
CA LYS A 51 0.79 8.05 -9.77
C LYS A 51 2.05 7.28 -10.13
#